data_AF-A0A3D3H4U5-F1
#
_entry.id   AF-A0A3D3H4U5-F1
#
_cell.length_a   1.000
_cell.length_b   1.000
_cell.length_c   1.000
_cell.angle_alpha   90.00
_cell.angle_beta   90.00
_cell.angle_gamma   90.00
#
_symmetry.space_group_name_H-M   'P 1'
#
loop_
_entity.id
_entity.type
_entity.pdbx_description
1 polymer ?
#
loop_
_entity_poly.entity_id
_entity_poly.type
_entity_poly.pdbx_seq_one_letter_code
_entity_poly.pdbx_strand_id
1 'polypeptide(L)'
;MKISLYQRLALTLCAAFIIMASLLVAWSNSLVQQSKYQAEQKLHVNLAEHLANDNPLLQDGVYDKPALENLFHTLMLLGPAFEFYFLDAQGNILTYSADPAKIKRKTVSLIPLKQLIANPQQVPVFGDDPRGLSNKKIFSASPVYQGDLLQGYLYIIIGGEIYDSIFSQVQGDKDLQKYGAFVIASLLLLLLVLLAVF
;
A
#
# COMPACT_ATOMS: atom_id res chain seq x y z
N MET A 1 32.63 3.91 40.95
CA MET A 1 33.50 4.83 40.17
C MET A 1 32.69 6.06 39.81
N LYS A 2 33.16 7.27 40.13
CA LYS A 2 32.46 8.53 39.79
C LYS A 2 32.78 8.87 38.34
N ILE A 3 31.76 8.99 37.49
CA ILE A 3 31.89 9.33 36.08
C ILE A 3 32.44 10.76 35.98
N SER A 4 33.52 10.94 35.21
CA SER A 4 34.12 12.26 34.94
C SER A 4 33.12 13.18 34.21
N LEU A 5 33.22 14.49 34.39
CA LEU A 5 32.35 15.46 33.71
C LEU A 5 32.40 15.30 32.18
N TYR A 6 33.58 14.99 31.63
CA TYR A 6 33.75 14.72 30.21
C TYR A 6 33.09 13.42 29.76
N GLN A 7 33.17 12.35 30.55
CA GLN A 7 32.49 11.08 30.26
C GLN A 7 30.96 11.23 30.31
N ARG A 8 30.44 12.05 31.22
CA ARG A 8 29.01 12.36 31.29
C ARG A 8 28.57 13.13 30.05
N LEU A 9 29.37 14.10 29.61
CA LEU A 9 29.12 14.85 28.37
C LEU A 9 29.14 13.92 27.14
N ALA A 10 30.16 13.06 27.01
CA ALA A 10 30.29 12.10 25.93
C ALA A 10 29.10 11.14 25.84
N LEU A 11 28.66 10.58 26.97
CA LEU A 11 27.48 9.71 27.04
C LEU A 11 26.20 10.46 26.63
N THR A 12 26.00 11.69 27.11
CA THR A 12 24.82 12.49 26.72
C THR A 12 24.81 12.81 25.23
N LEU A 13 25.97 13.10 24.65
CA LEU A 13 26.10 13.47 23.24
C LEU A 13 25.90 12.25 22.33
N CYS A 14 26.42 11.09 22.72
CA CYS A 14 26.19 9.82 22.03
C CYS A 14 24.71 9.40 22.09
N ALA A 15 24.08 9.49 23.27
CA ALA A 15 22.65 9.18 23.41
C ALA A 15 21.78 10.11 22.55
N ALA A 16 22.07 11.41 22.54
CA ALA A 16 21.38 12.37 21.67
C ALA A 16 21.54 12.02 20.18
N PHE A 17 22.75 11.62 19.76
CA PHE A 17 23.02 11.24 18.38
C PHE A 17 22.29 9.94 17.98
N ILE A 18 22.24 8.93 18.85
CA ILE A 18 21.48 7.69 18.61
C ILE A 18 19.99 7.99 18.41
N ILE A 19 19.42 8.84 19.26
CA ILE A 19 18.01 9.25 19.15
C ILE A 19 17.76 9.97 17.82
N MET A 20 18.63 10.93 17.47
CA MET A 20 18.53 11.67 16.21
C MET A 20 18.66 10.76 14.98
N ALA A 21 19.63 9.84 14.97
CA ALA A 21 19.81 8.88 13.89
C ALA A 21 18.59 7.95 13.74
N SER A 22 18.04 7.48 14.86
CA SER A 22 16.84 6.62 14.87
C SER A 22 15.62 7.36 14.30
N LEU A 23 15.43 8.62 14.69
CA LEU A 23 14.37 9.47 14.16
C LEU A 23 14.54 9.72 12.65
N LEU A 24 15.75 10.01 12.19
CA LEU A 24 16.04 10.20 10.76
C LEU A 24 15.76 8.94 9.93
N VAL A 25 16.18 7.78 10.41
CA VAL A 25 15.91 6.50 9.74
C VAL A 25 14.41 6.22 9.68
N ALA A 26 13.69 6.41 10.80
CA ALA A 26 12.24 6.23 10.83
C ALA A 26 11.51 7.17 9.86
N TRP A 27 11.91 8.44 9.84
CA TRP A 27 11.34 9.43 8.93
C TRP A 27 11.65 9.12 7.46
N SER A 28 12.89 8.75 7.14
CA SER A 28 13.31 8.37 5.79
C SER A 28 12.52 7.16 5.28
N ASN A 29 12.35 6.13 6.11
CA ASN A 29 11.55 4.97 5.74
C ASN A 29 10.09 5.34 5.44
N SER A 30 9.49 6.21 6.26
CA SER A 30 8.11 6.69 6.03
C SER A 30 7.99 7.45 4.71
N LEU A 31 8.95 8.32 4.38
CA LEU A 31 8.98 9.05 3.11
C LEU A 31 9.09 8.10 1.92
N VAL A 32 10.00 7.13 1.98
CA VAL A 32 10.19 6.13 0.91
C VAL A 32 8.89 5.36 0.67
N GLN A 33 8.21 4.91 1.72
CA GLN A 33 6.95 4.17 1.57
C GLN A 33 5.85 5.03 0.96
N GLN A 34 5.71 6.28 1.40
CA GLN A 34 4.70 7.18 0.84
C GLN A 34 4.97 7.50 -0.63
N SER A 35 6.24 7.71 -1.01
CA SER A 35 6.63 7.90 -2.41
C SER A 35 6.37 6.66 -3.27
N LYS A 36 6.54 5.45 -2.73
CA LYS A 36 6.20 4.20 -3.41
C LYS A 36 4.71 4.11 -3.71
N TYR A 37 3.85 4.30 -2.70
CA TYR A 37 2.40 4.29 -2.92
C TYR A 37 1.95 5.32 -3.93
N GLN A 38 2.54 6.52 -3.87
CA GLN A 38 2.25 7.57 -4.84
C GLN A 38 2.65 7.15 -6.26
N ALA A 39 3.84 6.58 -6.44
CA ALA A 39 4.31 6.13 -7.74
C ALA A 39 3.46 4.97 -8.29
N GLU A 40 3.20 3.93 -7.50
CA GLU A 40 2.38 2.79 -7.89
C GLU A 40 0.96 3.21 -8.26
N GLN A 41 0.31 4.02 -7.41
CA GLN A 41 -1.04 4.49 -7.71
C GLN A 41 -1.07 5.40 -8.93
N LYS A 42 -0.08 6.28 -9.11
CA LYS A 42 -0.02 7.16 -10.30
C LYS A 42 0.15 6.37 -11.59
N LEU A 43 0.95 5.30 -11.57
CA LEU A 43 1.16 4.42 -12.74
C LEU A 43 -0.11 3.67 -13.13
N HIS A 44 -0.95 3.32 -12.15
CA HIS A 44 -2.12 2.48 -12.36
C HIS A 44 -3.46 3.20 -12.16
N VAL A 45 -3.47 4.52 -12.00
CA VAL A 45 -4.70 5.28 -11.67
C VAL A 45 -5.80 5.08 -12.72
N ASN A 46 -5.43 4.97 -14.00
CA ASN A 46 -6.35 4.77 -15.12
C ASN A 46 -6.62 3.28 -15.45
N LEU A 47 -6.10 2.33 -14.66
CA LEU A 47 -6.26 0.90 -14.95
C LEU A 47 -7.74 0.49 -15.00
N ALA A 48 -8.54 0.93 -14.03
CA ALA A 48 -9.97 0.65 -14.00
C ALA A 48 -10.72 1.31 -15.16
N GLU A 49 -10.29 2.51 -15.58
CA GLU A 49 -10.92 3.22 -16.70
C GLU A 49 -10.71 2.48 -18.01
N HIS A 50 -9.46 2.14 -18.33
CA HIS A 50 -9.15 1.36 -19.53
C HIS A 50 -9.87 0.01 -19.53
N LEU A 51 -9.87 -0.69 -18.39
CA LEU A 51 -10.52 -2.00 -18.31
C LEU A 51 -12.04 -1.91 -18.50
N ALA A 52 -12.70 -0.90 -17.91
CA ALA A 52 -14.13 -0.67 -18.06
C ALA A 52 -14.54 -0.27 -19.49
N ASN A 53 -13.70 0.49 -20.18
CA ASN A 53 -13.96 0.94 -21.55
C ASN A 53 -13.71 -0.18 -22.58
N ASP A 54 -12.67 -0.99 -22.38
CA ASP A 54 -12.21 -1.97 -23.37
C ASP A 54 -12.93 -3.33 -23.26
N ASN A 55 -13.67 -3.59 -22.18
CA ASN A 55 -14.37 -4.87 -21.98
C ASN A 55 -15.90 -4.69 -21.98
N PRO A 56 -16.57 -5.02 -23.10
CA PRO A 56 -18.03 -4.94 -23.21
C PRO A 56 -18.75 -5.75 -22.11
N LEU A 57 -18.14 -6.84 -21.62
CA LEU A 57 -18.68 -7.64 -20.51
C LEU A 57 -18.91 -6.84 -19.22
N LEU A 58 -18.13 -5.78 -18.98
CA LEU A 58 -18.35 -4.91 -17.82
C LEU A 58 -19.55 -3.97 -18.02
N GLN A 59 -19.81 -3.57 -19.26
CA GLN A 59 -20.91 -2.65 -19.61
C GLN A 59 -22.24 -3.39 -19.79
N ASP A 60 -22.20 -4.58 -20.37
CA ASP A 60 -23.37 -5.41 -20.70
C ASP A 60 -23.67 -6.48 -19.63
N GLY A 61 -22.66 -6.91 -18.87
CA GLY A 61 -22.66 -8.16 -18.13
C GLY A 61 -22.73 -8.05 -16.61
N VAL A 62 -23.22 -6.94 -16.04
CA VAL A 62 -23.43 -6.81 -14.56
C VAL A 62 -24.25 -7.97 -13.98
N TYR A 63 -25.04 -8.64 -14.82
CA TYR A 63 -25.89 -9.77 -14.45
C TYR A 63 -25.25 -11.16 -14.67
N ASP A 64 -24.20 -11.28 -15.47
CA ASP A 64 -23.46 -12.53 -15.70
C ASP A 64 -22.26 -12.62 -14.77
N LYS A 65 -22.57 -12.84 -13.48
CA LYS A 65 -21.56 -12.98 -12.43
C LYS A 65 -20.49 -14.03 -12.75
N PRO A 66 -20.83 -15.23 -13.28
CA PRO A 66 -19.82 -16.23 -13.64
C PRO A 66 -18.84 -15.76 -14.72
N ALA A 67 -19.31 -15.09 -15.78
CA ALA A 67 -18.41 -14.56 -16.81
C ALA A 67 -17.48 -13.48 -16.26
N LEU A 68 -18.01 -12.60 -15.42
CA LEU A 68 -17.25 -11.51 -14.81
C LEU A 68 -16.22 -12.03 -13.79
N GLU A 69 -16.57 -13.04 -13.01
CA GLU A 69 -15.66 -13.73 -12.09
C GLU A 69 -14.49 -14.39 -12.85
N ASN A 70 -14.78 -15.07 -13.97
CA ASN A 70 -13.73 -15.68 -14.81
C ASN A 70 -12.79 -14.63 -15.44
N LEU A 71 -13.33 -13.49 -15.90
CA LEU A 71 -12.52 -12.38 -16.40
C LEU A 71 -11.56 -11.89 -15.31
N PHE A 72 -12.10 -11.59 -14.14
CA PHE A 72 -11.34 -11.10 -12.99
C PHE A 72 -10.29 -12.11 -12.51
N HIS A 73 -10.62 -13.40 -12.50
CA HIS A 73 -9.67 -14.48 -12.20
C HIS A 73 -8.51 -14.49 -13.20
N THR A 74 -8.81 -14.43 -14.49
CA THR A 74 -7.79 -14.43 -15.56
C THR A 74 -6.87 -13.21 -15.46
N LEU A 75 -7.43 -12.03 -15.21
CA LEU A 75 -6.64 -10.81 -15.05
C LEU A 75 -5.73 -10.86 -13.81
N MET A 76 -6.20 -11.49 -12.72
CA MET A 76 -5.38 -11.70 -11.52
C MET A 76 -4.22 -12.68 -11.78
N LEU A 77 -4.37 -13.67 -12.66
CA LEU A 77 -3.26 -14.56 -13.05
C LEU A 77 -2.19 -13.81 -13.85
N LEU A 78 -2.59 -12.85 -14.70
CA LEU A 78 -1.68 -12.04 -15.52
C LEU A 78 -1.03 -10.90 -14.74
N GLY A 79 -1.74 -10.35 -13.75
CA GLY A 79 -1.29 -9.27 -12.88
C GLY A 79 -1.63 -9.57 -11.42
N PRO A 80 -0.89 -10.46 -10.73
CA PRO A 80 -1.19 -10.89 -9.36
C PRO A 80 -1.04 -9.78 -8.31
N ALA A 81 -0.53 -8.62 -8.72
CA ALA A 81 -0.50 -7.41 -7.90
C ALA A 81 -1.87 -6.72 -7.79
N PHE A 82 -2.86 -7.10 -8.61
CA PHE A 82 -4.16 -6.46 -8.67
C PHE A 82 -5.28 -7.38 -8.19
N GLU A 83 -6.26 -6.79 -7.49
CA GLU A 83 -7.48 -7.48 -7.10
C GLU A 83 -8.68 -6.69 -7.63
N PHE A 84 -9.51 -7.35 -8.40
CA PHE A 84 -10.64 -6.77 -9.11
C PHE A 84 -11.94 -7.01 -8.34
N TYR A 85 -12.74 -5.94 -8.21
CA TYR A 85 -14.04 -5.92 -7.56
C TYR A 85 -15.02 -5.11 -8.42
N PHE A 86 -16.22 -5.63 -8.59
CA PHE A 86 -17.33 -4.87 -9.16
C PHE A 86 -18.27 -4.44 -8.03
N LEU A 87 -18.49 -3.15 -7.92
CA LEU A 87 -19.36 -2.54 -6.91
C LEU A 87 -20.65 -2.06 -7.56
N ASP A 88 -21.77 -2.10 -6.84
CA ASP A 88 -22.96 -1.36 -7.26
C ASP A 88 -22.82 0.15 -7.04
N ALA A 89 -23.83 0.92 -7.45
CA ALA A 89 -23.86 2.37 -7.29
C ALA A 89 -23.87 2.86 -5.83
N GLN A 90 -24.08 1.96 -4.86
CA GLN A 90 -24.06 2.24 -3.42
C GLN A 90 -22.76 1.78 -2.75
N GLY A 91 -21.88 1.08 -3.46
CA GLY A 91 -20.60 0.57 -2.96
C GLY A 91 -20.70 -0.84 -2.36
N ASN A 92 -21.79 -1.58 -2.59
CA ASN A 92 -21.86 -3.00 -2.23
C ASN A 92 -21.05 -3.82 -3.24
N ILE A 93 -20.29 -4.80 -2.75
CA ILE A 93 -19.46 -5.66 -3.58
C ILE A 93 -20.36 -6.74 -4.21
N LEU A 94 -20.46 -6.75 -5.54
CA LEU A 94 -21.29 -7.68 -6.30
C LEU A 94 -20.51 -8.90 -6.79
N THR A 95 -19.28 -8.68 -7.28
CA THR A 95 -18.40 -9.69 -7.90
C THR A 95 -16.94 -9.37 -7.58
N TYR A 96 -16.08 -10.39 -7.49
CA TYR A 96 -14.68 -10.25 -7.13
C TYR A 96 -13.80 -11.34 -7.75
N SER A 97 -12.50 -11.06 -7.91
CA SER A 97 -11.45 -12.01 -8.37
C SER A 97 -10.98 -12.98 -7.27
N ALA A 98 -11.30 -12.69 -6.01
CA ALA A 98 -10.75 -13.35 -4.84
C ALA A 98 -11.52 -14.64 -4.46
N ASP A 99 -10.90 -15.47 -3.62
CA ASP A 99 -11.65 -16.50 -2.88
C ASP A 99 -12.72 -15.82 -1.99
N PRO A 100 -14.02 -16.20 -2.11
CA PRO A 100 -15.10 -15.71 -1.25
C PRO A 100 -14.78 -15.72 0.25
N ALA A 101 -14.04 -16.74 0.72
CA ALA A 101 -13.68 -16.89 2.13
C ALA A 101 -12.74 -15.79 2.64
N LYS A 102 -12.05 -15.09 1.73
CA LYS A 102 -11.12 -14.00 2.06
C LYS A 102 -11.79 -12.63 2.12
N ILE A 103 -13.00 -12.49 1.59
CA ILE A 103 -13.75 -11.22 1.59
C ILE A 103 -14.40 -11.02 2.96
N LYS A 104 -13.97 -9.98 3.67
CA LYS A 104 -14.45 -9.66 5.03
C LYS A 104 -15.47 -8.52 5.05
N ARG A 105 -15.40 -7.63 4.07
CA ARG A 105 -16.34 -6.51 3.91
C ARG A 105 -17.32 -6.81 2.79
N LYS A 106 -18.58 -6.42 3.01
CA LYS A 106 -19.62 -6.48 1.97
C LYS A 106 -19.75 -5.18 1.19
N THR A 107 -19.23 -4.09 1.75
CA THR A 107 -19.35 -2.74 1.21
C THR A 107 -18.03 -1.99 1.36
N VAL A 108 -17.82 -1.00 0.49
CA VAL A 108 -16.70 -0.08 0.53
C VAL A 108 -17.19 1.36 0.42
N SER A 109 -16.50 2.30 1.07
CA SER A 109 -16.85 3.71 0.98
C SER A 109 -16.59 4.26 -0.42
N LEU A 110 -17.60 4.86 -1.03
CA LEU A 110 -17.47 5.52 -2.35
C LEU A 110 -16.79 6.89 -2.29
N ILE A 111 -16.59 7.47 -1.10
CA ILE A 111 -15.99 8.79 -0.93
C ILE A 111 -14.57 8.84 -1.54
N PRO A 112 -13.61 7.97 -1.15
CA PRO A 112 -12.28 7.97 -1.74
C PRO A 112 -12.30 7.66 -3.24
N LEU A 113 -13.21 6.80 -3.70
CA LEU A 113 -13.36 6.46 -5.12
C LEU A 113 -13.72 7.70 -5.93
N LYS A 114 -14.77 8.41 -5.52
CA LYS A 114 -15.22 9.65 -6.18
C LYS A 114 -14.14 10.74 -6.15
N GLN A 115 -13.40 10.85 -5.04
CA GLN A 115 -12.27 11.77 -4.93
C GLN A 115 -11.19 11.46 -5.96
N LEU A 116 -10.78 10.19 -6.08
CA LEU A 116 -9.74 9.78 -7.02
C LEU A 116 -10.19 9.94 -8.48
N ILE A 117 -11.43 9.57 -8.78
CA ILE A 117 -12.03 9.73 -10.13
C ILE A 117 -12.08 11.21 -10.52
N ALA A 118 -12.47 12.09 -9.60
CA ALA A 118 -12.52 13.53 -9.88
C ALA A 118 -11.14 14.18 -10.00
N ASN A 119 -10.14 13.66 -9.26
CA ASN A 119 -8.80 14.24 -9.19
C ASN A 119 -7.71 13.14 -9.26
N PRO A 120 -7.50 12.51 -10.43
CA PRO A 120 -6.59 11.36 -10.56
C PRO A 120 -5.11 11.69 -10.28
N GLN A 121 -4.75 12.98 -10.26
CA GLN A 121 -3.39 13.42 -9.93
C GLN A 121 -3.15 13.61 -8.43
N GLN A 122 -4.21 13.64 -7.59
CA GLN A 122 -4.10 13.81 -6.14
C GLN A 122 -3.88 12.48 -5.43
N VAL A 123 -2.78 11.81 -5.76
CA VAL A 123 -2.35 10.53 -5.18
C VAL A 123 -1.26 10.75 -4.11
N PRO A 124 -1.14 9.88 -3.08
CA PRO A 124 -1.90 8.66 -2.90
C PRO A 124 -3.26 8.86 -2.21
N VAL A 125 -4.28 8.12 -2.66
CA VAL A 125 -5.62 8.00 -2.04
C VAL A 125 -5.82 6.56 -1.58
N PHE A 126 -6.22 6.40 -0.33
CA PHE A 126 -6.43 5.10 0.28
C PHE A 126 -7.92 4.78 0.38
N GLY A 127 -8.31 3.63 -0.17
CA GLY A 127 -9.66 3.09 -0.16
C GLY A 127 -9.78 1.88 0.76
N ASP A 128 -11.02 1.49 1.01
CA ASP A 128 -11.36 0.35 1.86
C ASP A 128 -10.91 -0.98 1.24
N ASP A 129 -10.08 -1.75 1.97
CA ASP A 129 -9.65 -3.09 1.53
C ASP A 129 -10.78 -4.12 1.81
N PRO A 130 -11.37 -4.77 0.78
CA PRO A 130 -12.42 -5.77 0.98
C PRO A 130 -12.01 -6.99 1.83
N ARG A 131 -10.71 -7.33 1.88
CA ARG A 131 -10.16 -8.46 2.65
C ARG A 131 -9.72 -8.07 4.07
N GLY A 132 -9.67 -6.77 4.37
CA GLY A 132 -9.33 -6.23 5.69
C GLY A 132 -10.56 -5.69 6.43
N LEU A 133 -10.62 -5.85 7.77
CA LEU A 133 -11.71 -5.24 8.55
C LEU A 133 -11.51 -3.73 8.77
N SER A 134 -10.26 -3.29 8.92
CA SER A 134 -9.89 -1.89 9.16
C SER A 134 -8.78 -1.38 8.23
N ASN A 135 -8.26 -2.23 7.35
CA ASN A 135 -7.15 -1.87 6.47
C ASN A 135 -7.61 -0.99 5.30
N LYS A 136 -6.69 -0.18 4.79
CA LYS A 136 -6.89 0.61 3.58
C LYS A 136 -5.71 0.44 2.64
N LYS A 137 -5.97 0.45 1.33
CA LYS A 137 -4.97 0.25 0.29
C LYS A 137 -5.12 1.28 -0.83
N ILE A 138 -4.04 1.50 -1.58
CA ILE A 138 -4.11 2.24 -2.83
C ILE A 138 -4.90 1.45 -3.87
N PHE A 139 -5.56 2.16 -4.77
CA PHE A 139 -6.50 1.56 -5.72
C PHE A 139 -6.62 2.39 -6.99
N SER A 140 -7.22 1.77 -8.02
CA SER A 140 -7.77 2.43 -9.20
C SER A 140 -9.28 2.21 -9.20
N ALA A 141 -10.04 3.20 -9.68
CA ALA A 141 -11.48 3.10 -9.75
C ALA A 141 -12.02 3.80 -11.00
N SER A 142 -13.07 3.24 -11.59
CA SER A 142 -13.78 3.82 -12.72
C SER A 142 -15.29 3.60 -12.58
N PRO A 143 -16.13 4.59 -12.89
CA PRO A 143 -17.56 4.35 -13.04
C PRO A 143 -17.83 3.47 -14.26
N VAL A 144 -18.81 2.59 -14.15
CA VAL A 144 -19.24 1.72 -15.25
C VAL A 144 -20.67 2.08 -15.62
N TYR A 145 -20.86 2.46 -16.87
CA TYR A 145 -22.15 2.89 -17.40
C TYR A 145 -22.68 1.92 -18.45
N GLN A 146 -24.00 1.80 -18.52
CA GLN A 146 -24.72 1.19 -19.63
C GLN A 146 -25.57 2.29 -20.28
N GLY A 147 -25.08 2.85 -21.39
CA GLY A 147 -25.60 4.12 -21.89
C GLY A 147 -25.34 5.24 -20.88
N ASP A 148 -26.38 5.97 -20.47
CA ASP A 148 -26.28 7.03 -19.46
C ASP A 148 -26.50 6.53 -18.02
N LEU A 149 -26.84 5.24 -17.84
CA LEU A 149 -27.17 4.69 -16.53
C LEU A 149 -25.92 4.16 -15.82
N LEU A 150 -25.61 4.72 -14.65
CA LEU A 150 -24.55 4.22 -13.78
C LEU A 150 -24.94 2.84 -13.23
N GLN A 151 -24.23 1.80 -13.68
CA GLN A 151 -24.39 0.45 -13.15
C GLN A 151 -23.64 0.26 -11.83
N GLY A 152 -22.51 0.93 -11.69
CA GLY A 152 -21.67 0.79 -10.51
C GLY A 152 -20.25 1.28 -10.72
N TYR A 153 -19.32 0.70 -9.98
CA TYR A 153 -17.91 1.07 -10.04
C TYR A 153 -17.03 -0.17 -10.17
N LEU A 154 -16.09 -0.12 -11.10
CA LEU A 154 -14.98 -1.05 -11.13
C LEU A 154 -13.94 -0.56 -10.12
N TYR A 155 -13.65 -1.38 -9.12
CA TYR A 155 -12.75 -1.08 -8.03
C TYR A 155 -11.59 -2.08 -8.03
N ILE A 156 -10.37 -1.58 -8.20
CA ILE A 156 -9.18 -2.41 -8.35
C ILE A 156 -8.18 -2.04 -7.26
N ILE A 157 -7.92 -2.95 -6.33
CA ILE A 157 -6.86 -2.79 -5.32
C ILE A 157 -5.50 -2.97 -6.01
N ILE A 158 -4.56 -2.06 -5.72
CA ILE A 158 -3.17 -2.13 -6.17
C ILE A 158 -2.33 -2.62 -4.98
N GLY A 159 -1.50 -3.64 -5.18
CA GLY A 159 -0.78 -4.30 -4.09
C GLY A 159 -1.68 -5.26 -3.34
N GLY A 160 -2.22 -6.26 -4.04
CA GLY A 160 -3.03 -7.34 -3.47
C GLY A 160 -2.28 -8.19 -2.43
N GLU A 161 -2.99 -9.08 -1.75
CA GLU A 161 -2.44 -9.97 -0.70
C GLU A 161 -1.24 -10.81 -1.19
N ILE A 162 -1.25 -11.25 -2.45
CA ILE A 162 -0.15 -12.03 -3.03
C ILE A 162 1.12 -11.16 -3.10
N TYR A 163 1.00 -9.91 -3.52
CA TYR A 163 2.11 -8.95 -3.51
C TYR A 163 2.62 -8.70 -2.09
N ASP A 164 1.74 -8.48 -1.12
CA ASP A 164 2.12 -8.30 0.29
C ASP A 164 2.87 -9.52 0.83
N SER A 165 2.43 -10.73 0.48
CA SER A 165 3.04 -11.99 0.95
C SER A 165 4.45 -12.19 0.37
N ILE A 166 4.64 -11.89 -0.92
CA ILE A 166 5.95 -11.98 -1.58
C ILE A 166 6.87 -10.88 -1.05
N PHE A 167 6.36 -9.65 -0.93
CA PHE A 167 7.13 -8.51 -0.45
C PHE A 167 7.57 -8.70 1.01
N SER A 168 6.69 -9.18 1.88
CA SER A 168 7.03 -9.48 3.27
C SER A 168 8.03 -10.64 3.39
N GLN A 169 7.95 -11.66 2.53
CA GLN A 169 8.92 -12.75 2.48
C GLN A 169 10.31 -12.26 2.03
N VAL A 170 10.38 -11.39 1.02
CA VAL A 170 11.63 -10.79 0.54
C VAL A 170 12.21 -9.81 1.56
N GLN A 171 11.36 -9.00 2.22
CA GLN A 171 11.80 -8.02 3.21
C GLN A 171 12.22 -8.66 4.54
N GLY A 172 11.69 -9.86 4.84
CA GLY A 172 12.17 -10.72 5.91
C GLY A 172 13.62 -11.19 5.70
N ASP A 173 14.13 -11.15 4.47
CA ASP A 173 15.52 -11.51 4.16
C ASP A 173 16.48 -10.30 4.35
N LYS A 174 16.74 -10.01 5.62
CA LYS A 174 18.07 -9.65 6.18
C LYS A 174 18.79 -8.35 5.78
N ASP A 175 18.32 -7.48 4.88
CA ASP A 175 19.13 -6.28 4.54
C ASP A 175 18.89 -5.06 5.46
N LEU A 176 17.66 -4.79 5.89
CA LEU A 176 17.37 -3.71 6.85
C LEU A 176 18.04 -3.93 8.22
N GLN A 177 18.14 -5.19 8.66
CA GLN A 177 18.85 -5.55 9.89
C GLN A 177 20.37 -5.32 9.77
N LYS A 178 20.96 -5.57 8.60
CA LYS A 178 22.39 -5.32 8.34
C LYS A 178 22.71 -3.82 8.38
N TYR A 179 21.91 -2.97 7.74
CA TYR A 179 22.12 -1.52 7.79
C TYR A 179 21.93 -0.94 9.20
N GLY A 180 20.92 -1.41 9.94
CA GLY A 180 20.72 -1.03 11.35
C GLY A 180 21.90 -1.43 12.23
N ALA A 181 22.42 -2.66 12.07
CA ALA A 181 23.60 -3.13 12.80
C ALA A 181 24.86 -2.31 12.47
N PHE A 182 25.03 -1.89 11.22
CA PHE A 182 26.17 -1.06 10.80
C PHE A 182 26.14 0.34 11.43
N VAL A 183 24.95 0.96 11.48
CA VAL A 183 24.76 2.27 12.14
C VAL A 183 25.03 2.15 13.64
N ILE A 184 24.52 1.11 14.30
CA ILE A 184 24.76 0.87 15.73
C ILE A 184 26.24 0.60 16.00
N ALA A 185 26.91 -0.20 15.18
CA ALA A 185 28.34 -0.49 15.33
C ALA A 185 29.21 0.77 15.17
N SER A 186 28.89 1.61 14.18
CA SER A 186 29.52 2.93 13.98
C SER A 186 29.36 3.83 15.22
N LEU A 187 28.15 3.86 15.81
CA LEU A 187 27.85 4.66 16.99
C LEU A 187 28.58 4.18 18.24
N LEU A 188 28.65 2.86 18.43
CA LEU A 188 29.42 2.26 19.53
C LEU A 188 30.91 2.55 19.38
N LEU A 189 31.45 2.50 18.16
CA LEU A 189 32.85 2.84 17.90
C LEU A 189 33.12 4.31 18.21
N LEU A 190 32.24 5.22 17.77
CA LEU A 190 32.35 6.65 18.07
C LEU A 190 32.27 6.93 19.57
N LEU A 191 31.41 6.23 20.31
CA LEU A 191 31.35 6.31 21.77
C LEU A 191 32.66 5.88 22.43
N LEU A 192 33.24 4.77 21.98
CA LEU A 192 34.51 4.26 22.50
C LEU A 192 35.66 5.23 22.24
N VAL A 193 35.71 5.83 21.05
CA VAL A 193 36.71 6.87 20.72
C VAL A 193 36.55 8.09 21.63
N LEU A 194 35.33 8.57 21.84
CA LEU A 194 35.09 9.70 22.75
C LEU A 194 35.47 9.38 24.19
N LEU A 195 35.19 8.16 24.69
CA LEU A 195 35.56 7.73 26.04
C LEU A 195 37.07 7.47 26.20
N ALA A 196 37.79 7.20 25.11
CA ALA A 196 39.23 7.01 25.11
C ALA A 196 40.00 8.35 25.04
N VAL A 197 39.42 9.36 24.37
CA VAL A 197 40.01 10.69 24.22
C VAL A 197 39.77 11.58 25.46
N PHE A 198 38.68 11.35 26.20
CA PHE A 198 38.22 12.20 27.31
C PHE A 198 38.01 11.43 28.64
#